data_AF-A0A1I5F6X4-F1
#
_entry.id   AF-A0A1I5F6X4-F1
#
_cell.length_a   1.000
_cell.length_b   1.000
_cell.length_c   1.000
_cell.angle_alpha   90.00
_cell.angle_beta   90.00
_cell.angle_gamma   90.00
#
_symmetry.space_group_name_H-M   'P 1'
#
loop_
_entity.id
_entity.type
_entity.pdbx_description
1 polymer ?
#
loop_
_entity_poly.entity_id
_entity_poly.type
_entity_poly.pdbx_seq_one_letter_code
_entity_poly.pdbx_strand_id
1 'polypeptide(L)'
;MAASLYSIDCIPERTCSGRLVLLGPSDPGVWKILAYETLSDYQLCYWYAREIERRQAHCARVLPKQGCACLNLSLADLTDASRFIDVARFLTGKSEPGFDQLEIKAVLQSNQNPKSGLASTSRTQLGAAERADEETFVDQLMAQHPVN
;
A
#
# COMPACT_ATOMS: atom_id res chain seq x y z
N MET A 1 0.98 -4.85 -4.02
CA MET A 1 0.75 -3.38 -4.06
C MET A 1 1.31 -2.75 -5.34
N ALA A 2 2.60 -2.94 -5.64
CA ALA A 2 3.29 -2.36 -6.82
C ALA A 2 2.55 -2.54 -8.16
N ALA A 3 2.13 -3.78 -8.46
CA ALA A 3 1.40 -4.08 -9.70
C ALA A 3 0.11 -3.26 -9.88
N SER A 4 -0.59 -2.95 -8.78
CA SER A 4 -1.80 -2.15 -8.85
C SER A 4 -1.48 -0.70 -9.21
N LEU A 5 -0.48 -0.09 -8.56
CA LEU A 5 -0.04 1.28 -8.85
C LEU A 5 0.47 1.43 -10.29
N TYR A 6 1.27 0.46 -10.73
CA TYR A 6 1.75 0.39 -12.10
C TYR A 6 0.61 0.30 -13.11
N SER A 7 -0.41 -0.53 -12.84
CA SER A 7 -1.55 -0.71 -13.76
C SER A 7 -2.42 0.54 -13.91
N ILE A 8 -2.47 1.42 -12.91
CA ILE A 8 -3.25 2.66 -12.93
C ILE A 8 -2.41 3.90 -13.28
N ASP A 9 -1.17 3.70 -13.76
CA ASP A 9 -0.22 4.77 -14.11
C ASP A 9 0.04 5.77 -12.97
N CYS A 10 0.06 5.28 -11.72
CA CYS A 10 0.39 6.07 -10.53
C CYS A 10 1.83 5.74 -10.10
N ILE A 11 2.81 6.31 -10.79
CA ILE A 11 4.23 5.98 -10.64
C ILE A 11 4.93 7.09 -9.84
N PRO A 12 5.57 6.76 -8.70
CA PRO A 12 6.31 7.73 -7.89
C PRO A 12 7.27 8.57 -8.73
N GLU A 13 7.34 9.87 -8.46
CA GLU A 13 8.19 10.86 -9.16
C GLU A 13 7.94 11.06 -10.66
N ARG A 14 7.23 10.16 -11.35
CA ARG A 14 7.12 10.17 -12.82
C ARG A 14 5.79 10.65 -13.34
N THR A 15 4.68 10.19 -12.77
CA THR A 15 3.34 10.64 -13.20
C THR A 15 2.82 11.74 -12.28
N CYS A 16 1.87 12.54 -12.80
CA CYS A 16 1.26 13.62 -12.03
C CYS A 16 0.58 13.08 -10.76
N SER A 17 -0.20 12.01 -10.90
CA SER A 17 -0.83 11.32 -9.78
C SER A 17 0.21 10.80 -8.79
N GLY A 18 1.27 10.15 -9.28
CA GLY A 18 2.32 9.61 -8.42
C GLY A 18 3.02 10.69 -7.59
N ARG A 19 3.41 11.82 -8.21
CA ARG A 19 4.00 12.97 -7.49
C ARG A 19 3.04 13.64 -6.51
N LEU A 20 1.74 13.61 -6.80
CA LEU A 20 0.73 14.25 -5.95
C LEU A 20 0.44 13.44 -4.68
N VAL A 21 0.39 12.11 -4.77
CA VAL A 21 -0.15 11.25 -3.70
C VAL A 21 0.81 10.21 -3.14
N LEU A 22 1.96 9.98 -3.79
CA LEU A 22 2.95 9.01 -3.34
C LEU A 22 4.22 9.71 -2.88
N LEU A 23 4.95 9.05 -1.98
CA LEU A 23 6.31 9.42 -1.63
C LEU A 23 7.25 9.06 -2.78
N GLY A 24 8.23 9.91 -3.02
CA GLY A 24 9.32 9.72 -3.97
C GLY A 24 10.66 9.48 -3.29
N PRO A 25 11.64 8.84 -3.96
CA PRO A 25 13.00 8.66 -3.44
C PRO A 25 13.72 9.95 -3.04
N SER A 26 13.33 11.08 -3.62
CA SER A 26 13.90 12.39 -3.31
C SER A 26 13.45 12.94 -1.95
N ASP A 27 12.29 12.49 -1.44
CA ASP A 27 11.69 12.98 -0.21
C ASP A 27 12.59 12.77 1.03
N PRO A 28 12.50 13.62 2.05
CA PRO A 28 13.21 13.42 3.31
C PRO A 28 12.64 12.23 4.11
N GLY A 29 13.51 11.48 4.78
CA GLY A 29 13.11 10.41 5.70
C GLY A 29 12.57 9.13 5.07
N VAL A 30 12.66 9.00 3.74
CA VAL A 30 12.37 7.75 3.00
C VAL A 30 13.61 6.89 2.82
N TRP A 31 13.44 5.62 2.46
CA TRP A 31 14.55 4.77 2.07
C TRP A 31 15.24 5.30 0.80
N LYS A 32 16.48 5.76 0.93
CA LYS A 32 17.24 6.29 -0.20
C LYS A 32 17.68 5.19 -1.15
N ILE A 33 17.43 5.41 -2.43
CA ILE A 33 17.86 4.56 -3.54
C ILE A 33 18.55 5.46 -4.56
N LEU A 34 19.83 5.18 -4.83
CA LEU A 34 20.65 5.98 -5.74
C LEU A 34 20.22 5.73 -7.18
N ALA A 35 20.35 6.75 -8.03
CA ALA A 35 19.99 6.69 -9.46
C ALA A 35 18.57 6.15 -9.70
N TYR A 36 17.60 6.55 -8.87
CA TYR A 36 16.21 6.09 -8.97
C TYR A 36 15.57 6.43 -10.32
N GLU A 37 16.11 7.45 -11.00
CA GLU A 37 15.72 7.87 -12.33
C GLU A 37 15.97 6.79 -13.39
N THR A 38 16.90 5.85 -13.16
CA THR A 38 17.19 4.75 -14.08
C THR A 38 16.34 3.51 -13.84
N LEU A 39 15.57 3.47 -12.75
CA LEU A 39 14.72 2.32 -12.42
C LEU A 39 13.57 2.18 -13.42
N SER A 40 13.03 0.98 -13.61
CA SER A 40 11.78 0.83 -14.35
C SER A 40 10.61 1.44 -13.58
N ASP A 41 9.53 1.77 -14.28
CA ASP A 41 8.32 2.29 -13.64
C ASP A 41 7.75 1.29 -12.60
N TYR A 42 7.87 -0.01 -12.89
CA TYR A 42 7.47 -1.04 -11.95
C TYR A 42 8.41 -1.11 -10.73
N GLN A 43 9.72 -1.02 -10.94
CA GLN A 43 10.70 -0.97 -9.86
C GLN A 43 10.45 0.21 -8.90
N LEU A 44 10.10 1.40 -9.42
CA LEU A 44 9.72 2.54 -8.56
C LEU A 44 8.43 2.27 -7.77
N CYS A 45 7.41 1.69 -8.42
CA CYS A 45 6.19 1.28 -7.73
C CYS A 45 6.47 0.22 -6.64
N TYR A 46 7.43 -0.67 -6.87
CA TYR A 46 7.84 -1.68 -5.90
C TYR A 46 8.64 -1.09 -4.74
N TRP A 47 9.63 -0.23 -5.02
CA TRP A 47 10.32 0.54 -4.00
C TRP A 47 9.33 1.27 -3.07
N TYR A 48 8.31 1.92 -3.64
CA TYR A 48 7.29 2.59 -2.85
C TYR A 48 6.51 1.61 -1.96
N ALA A 49 6.15 0.43 -2.46
CA ALA A 49 5.50 -0.60 -1.65
C ALA A 49 6.37 -1.01 -0.44
N ARG A 50 7.68 -1.23 -0.65
CA ARG A 50 8.64 -1.56 0.41
C ARG A 50 8.79 -0.40 1.41
N GLU A 51 8.81 0.84 0.94
CA GLU A 51 8.87 2.03 1.81
C GLU A 51 7.64 2.17 2.69
N ILE A 52 6.44 1.90 2.18
CA ILE A 52 5.21 1.91 2.98
C ILE A 52 5.22 0.78 4.03
N GLU A 53 5.65 -0.43 3.69
CA GLU A 53 5.82 -1.52 4.67
C GLU A 53 6.79 -1.13 5.78
N ARG A 54 7.94 -0.53 5.44
CA ARG A 54 8.92 -0.03 6.41
C ARG A 54 8.29 1.00 7.35
N ARG A 55 7.52 1.95 6.82
CA ARG A 55 6.82 2.98 7.61
C ARG A 55 5.75 2.39 8.50
N GLN A 56 4.98 1.42 8.02
CA GLN A 56 4.00 0.70 8.84
C GLN A 56 4.69 0.01 10.03
N ALA A 57 5.80 -0.70 9.79
CA ALA A 57 6.59 -1.32 10.84
C ALA A 57 7.17 -0.30 11.84
N HIS A 58 7.61 0.87 11.35
CA HIS A 58 8.06 1.97 12.21
C HIS A 58 6.93 2.51 13.10
N CYS A 59 5.77 2.83 12.51
CA CYS A 59 4.60 3.32 13.24
C CYS A 59 4.14 2.30 14.29
N ALA A 60 4.06 1.02 13.93
CA ALA A 60 3.68 -0.06 14.87
C ALA A 60 4.63 -0.16 16.07
N ARG A 61 5.89 0.24 15.94
CA ARG A 61 6.89 0.25 17.02
C ARG A 61 6.88 1.53 17.85
N VAL A 62 6.65 2.68 17.23
CA VAL A 62 6.81 4.00 17.88
C VAL A 62 5.52 4.48 18.54
N LEU A 63 4.37 4.34 17.86
CA LEU A 63 3.10 4.88 18.34
C LEU A 63 2.66 4.30 19.70
N PRO A 64 2.77 2.97 19.97
CA PRO A 64 2.41 2.45 21.28
C PRO A 64 3.25 3.02 22.43
N LYS A 65 4.52 3.35 22.17
CA LYS A 65 5.41 3.97 23.17
C LYS A 65 5.01 5.41 23.51
N GLN A 66 4.22 6.04 22.66
CA GLN A 66 3.66 7.37 22.86
C GLN A 66 2.24 7.32 23.45
N GLY A 67 1.76 6.13 23.85
CA GLY A 67 0.41 5.94 24.37
C GLY A 67 -0.68 5.93 23.29
N CYS A 68 -0.31 5.91 22.00
CA CYS A 68 -1.26 5.81 20.91
C CYS A 68 -1.73 4.35 20.75
N ALA A 69 -3.04 4.15 20.68
CA ALA A 69 -3.62 2.87 20.32
C ALA A 69 -3.30 2.55 18.86
N CYS A 70 -2.96 1.29 18.57
CA CYS A 70 -2.67 0.83 17.22
C CYS A 70 -3.46 -0.46 16.95
N LEU A 71 -4.02 -0.57 15.74
CA LEU A 71 -4.67 -1.78 15.27
C LEU A 71 -3.95 -2.28 14.02
N ASN A 72 -3.46 -3.51 14.05
CA ASN A 72 -2.83 -4.15 12.91
C ASN A 72 -3.88 -4.94 12.12
N LEU A 73 -3.95 -4.69 10.81
CA LEU A 73 -4.94 -5.26 9.91
C LEU A 73 -4.29 -5.66 8.59
N SER A 74 -4.64 -6.83 8.10
CA SER A 74 -4.43 -7.27 6.73
C SER A 74 -5.63 -6.88 5.86
N LEU A 75 -5.48 -6.99 4.53
CA LEU A 75 -6.61 -6.87 3.61
C LEU A 75 -7.68 -7.93 3.86
N ALA A 76 -7.30 -9.14 4.28
CA ALA A 76 -8.24 -10.21 4.59
C ALA A 76 -9.10 -9.86 5.81
N ASP A 77 -8.52 -9.18 6.81
CA ASP A 77 -9.26 -8.71 7.99
C ASP A 77 -10.37 -7.72 7.62
N LEU A 78 -10.19 -6.90 6.57
CA LEU A 78 -11.22 -5.95 6.13
C LEU A 78 -12.45 -6.64 5.53
N THR A 79 -12.29 -7.88 5.05
CA THR A 79 -13.39 -8.70 4.53
C THR A 79 -14.00 -9.63 5.58
N ASP A 80 -13.44 -9.67 6.79
CA ASP A 80 -14.00 -10.41 7.91
C ASP A 80 -14.90 -9.49 8.74
N ALA A 81 -16.19 -9.84 8.84
CA ALA A 81 -17.18 -9.03 9.54
C ALA A 81 -16.85 -8.83 11.03
N SER A 82 -16.26 -9.84 11.67
CA SER A 82 -15.85 -9.79 13.08
C SER A 82 -14.69 -8.81 13.26
N ARG A 83 -13.70 -8.87 12.37
CA ARG A 83 -12.56 -7.96 12.38
C ARG A 83 -12.97 -6.53 12.05
N PHE A 84 -13.91 -6.35 11.11
CA PHE A 84 -14.51 -5.05 10.83
C PHE A 84 -15.14 -4.40 12.07
N ILE A 85 -15.85 -5.19 12.90
CA ILE A 85 -16.38 -4.69 14.18
C ILE A 85 -15.25 -4.23 15.10
N ASP A 86 -14.13 -4.96 15.19
CA ASP A 86 -12.96 -4.54 15.97
C ASP A 86 -12.40 -3.20 15.48
N VAL A 87 -12.31 -3.00 14.16
CA VAL A 87 -11.91 -1.71 13.57
C VAL A 87 -12.86 -0.61 13.99
N ALA A 88 -14.17 -0.85 13.89
CA ALA A 88 -15.14 0.17 14.23
C ALA A 88 -15.16 0.50 15.74
N ARG A 89 -14.97 -0.48 16.61
CA ARG A 89 -14.78 -0.24 18.05
C ARG A 89 -13.54 0.61 18.29
N PHE A 90 -12.44 0.29 17.61
CA PHE A 90 -11.19 1.05 17.69
C PHE A 90 -11.36 2.51 17.24
N LEU A 91 -12.06 2.75 16.13
CA LEU A 91 -12.25 4.09 15.58
C LEU A 91 -13.28 4.94 16.35
N THR A 92 -14.32 4.31 16.90
CA THR A 92 -15.45 5.04 17.53
C THR A 92 -15.40 5.06 19.06
N GLY A 93 -14.62 4.17 19.68
CA GLY A 93 -14.62 3.95 21.12
C GLY A 93 -15.89 3.28 21.66
N LYS A 94 -16.87 2.95 20.79
CA LYS A 94 -18.12 2.30 21.19
C LYS A 94 -17.91 0.80 21.33
N SER A 95 -18.42 0.20 22.41
CA SER A 95 -18.45 -1.27 22.57
C SER A 95 -19.33 -1.95 21.53
N GLU A 96 -20.42 -1.28 21.13
CA GLU A 96 -21.38 -1.74 20.14
C GLU A 96 -21.59 -0.66 19.06
N PRO A 97 -20.87 -0.77 17.93
CA PRO A 97 -20.93 0.25 16.89
C PRO A 97 -22.22 0.22 16.03
N GLY A 98 -23.14 -0.72 16.30
CA GLY A 98 -24.51 -0.69 15.77
C GLY A 98 -24.66 -1.07 14.29
N PHE A 99 -23.84 -2.00 13.78
CA PHE A 99 -23.96 -2.47 12.39
C PHE A 99 -24.92 -3.66 12.24
N ASP A 100 -25.65 -3.68 11.13
CA ASP A 100 -26.36 -4.86 10.67
C ASP A 100 -25.41 -5.82 9.94
N GLN A 101 -25.33 -7.07 10.40
CA GLN A 101 -24.51 -8.10 9.77
C GLN A 101 -24.96 -8.43 8.34
N LEU A 102 -26.24 -8.27 8.03
CA LEU A 102 -26.77 -8.49 6.68
C LEU A 102 -26.28 -7.39 5.73
N GLU A 103 -26.25 -6.14 6.18
CA GLU A 103 -25.74 -5.00 5.42
C GLU A 103 -24.23 -5.17 5.15
N ILE A 104 -23.44 -5.55 6.16
CA ILE A 104 -22.00 -5.84 5.99
C ILE A 104 -21.80 -6.93 4.91
N LYS A 105 -22.56 -8.03 4.97
CA LYS A 105 -22.47 -9.10 3.97
C LYS A 105 -22.84 -8.62 2.57
N ALA A 106 -23.88 -7.80 2.43
CA ALA A 106 -24.30 -7.24 1.15
C ALA A 106 -23.22 -6.34 0.54
N VAL A 107 -22.56 -5.50 1.35
CA VAL A 107 -21.45 -4.63 0.93
C VAL A 107 -20.25 -5.47 0.47
N LEU A 108 -19.90 -6.54 1.21
CA LEU A 108 -18.78 -7.43 0.87
C LEU A 108 -19.02 -8.24 -0.42
N GLN A 109 -20.28 -8.51 -0.77
CA GLN A 109 -20.65 -9.19 -2.01
C GLN A 109 -20.65 -8.27 -3.23
N SER A 110 -20.75 -6.95 -3.01
CA SER A 110 -20.62 -5.97 -4.09
C SER A 110 -19.15 -5.73 -4.42
N ASN A 111 -18.81 -5.77 -5.72
CA ASN A 111 -17.47 -5.38 -6.15
C ASN A 111 -17.27 -3.88 -5.88
N GLN A 112 -16.54 -3.55 -4.82
CA GLN A 112 -16.25 -2.18 -4.39
C GLN A 112 -15.32 -1.44 -5.38
N ASN A 113 -14.79 -2.12 -6.39
CA ASN A 113 -13.99 -1.51 -7.45
C ASN A 113 -14.37 -2.10 -8.82
N PRO A 114 -15.55 -1.74 -9.35
CA PRO A 114 -15.99 -2.23 -10.65
C PRO A 114 -15.03 -1.71 -11.72
N LYS A 115 -14.30 -2.63 -12.36
CA LYS A 115 -13.38 -2.30 -13.48
C LYS A 115 -14.13 -1.78 -14.72
N SER A 116 -15.45 -1.88 -14.74
CA SER A 116 -16.32 -1.36 -15.79
C SER A 116 -16.49 0.17 -15.62
N GLY A 117 -15.79 0.95 -16.45
CA GLY A 117 -16.00 2.40 -16.56
C GLY A 117 -14.75 3.26 -16.41
N LEU A 118 -13.63 2.69 -15.93
CA LEU A 118 -12.33 3.34 -16.02
C LEU A 118 -11.84 3.20 -17.47
N ALA A 119 -12.00 4.25 -18.27
CA ALA A 119 -11.28 4.40 -19.53
C ALA A 119 -9.78 4.40 -19.22
N SER A 120 -9.18 3.22 -19.15
CA SER A 120 -7.84 3.08 -18.63
C SER A 120 -6.84 3.26 -19.76
N THR A 121 -5.96 4.24 -19.61
CA THR A 121 -4.54 4.11 -19.94
C THR A 121 -3.93 3.00 -19.07
N SER A 122 -4.46 1.78 -19.14
CA SER A 122 -3.89 0.64 -18.42
C SER A 122 -2.58 0.28 -19.08
N ARG A 123 -1.49 0.30 -18.30
CA ARG A 123 -0.24 -0.29 -18.75
C ARG A 123 -0.40 -1.80 -18.87
N THR A 124 0.25 -2.38 -19.87
CA THR A 124 0.39 -3.83 -20.00
C THR A 124 1.00 -4.38 -18.73
N GLN A 125 0.33 -5.36 -18.12
CA GLN A 125 0.85 -6.01 -16.92
C GLN A 125 2.11 -6.81 -17.25
N LEU A 126 3.13 -6.67 -16.40
CA LEU A 126 4.32 -7.51 -16.46
C LEU A 126 3.98 -8.95 -16.09
N GLY A 127 4.68 -9.90 -16.72
CA GLY A 127 4.56 -11.32 -16.39
C GLY A 127 4.99 -11.60 -14.94
N ALA A 128 4.54 -12.71 -14.35
CA ALA A 128 4.89 -13.04 -12.96
C ALA A 128 6.40 -13.21 -12.74
N ALA A 129 7.11 -13.84 -13.69
CA ALA A 129 8.56 -14.02 -13.64
C ALA A 129 9.30 -12.68 -13.75
N GLU A 130 8.92 -11.86 -14.74
CA GLU A 130 9.48 -10.52 -14.93
C GLU A 130 9.29 -9.62 -13.70
N ARG A 131 8.11 -9.69 -13.06
CA ARG A 131 7.89 -8.98 -11.79
C ARG A 131 8.84 -9.49 -10.71
N ALA A 132 9.01 -10.79 -10.55
CA ALA A 132 9.90 -11.34 -9.53
C ALA A 132 11.36 -10.89 -9.74
N ASP A 133 11.83 -10.82 -10.99
CA ASP A 133 13.16 -10.32 -11.32
C ASP A 133 13.32 -8.83 -10.95
N GLU A 134 12.34 -8.01 -11.32
CA GLU A 134 12.31 -6.58 -10.99
C GLU A 134 12.29 -6.33 -9.46
N GLU A 135 11.50 -7.12 -8.73
CA GLU A 135 11.40 -7.05 -7.27
C GLU A 135 12.72 -7.43 -6.60
N THR A 136 13.34 -8.52 -7.06
CA THR A 136 14.63 -8.99 -6.56
C THR A 136 15.73 -7.95 -6.75
N PHE A 137 15.76 -7.29 -7.92
CA PHE A 137 16.71 -6.22 -8.20
C PHE A 137 16.58 -5.07 -7.19
N VAL A 138 15.36 -4.60 -6.94
CA VAL A 138 15.11 -3.50 -6.00
C VAL A 138 15.47 -3.90 -4.57
N ASP A 139 15.09 -5.10 -4.12
CA ASP A 139 15.44 -5.58 -2.78
C ASP A 139 16.96 -5.64 -2.58
N GLN A 140 17.71 -6.11 -3.59
CA GLN A 140 19.17 -6.12 -3.56
C GLN A 140 19.76 -4.71 -3.47
N LEU A 141 19.22 -3.77 -4.24
CA LEU A 141 19.68 -2.38 -4.23
C LEU A 141 19.38 -1.69 -2.89
N MET A 142 18.21 -1.95 -2.31
CA MET A 142 17.82 -1.44 -0.99
C MET A 142 18.70 -2.03 0.12
N ALA A 143 19.07 -3.31 0.04
CA ALA A 143 19.95 -3.96 1.01
C ALA A 143 21.38 -3.37 1.06
N GLN A 144 21.86 -2.80 -0.05
CA GLN A 144 23.17 -2.13 -0.12
C GLN A 144 23.20 -0.78 0.59
N HIS A 145 22.02 -0.17 0.81
CA HIS A 145 21.88 1.14 1.43
C HIS A 145 20.86 1.11 2.57
N PRO A 146 21.16 0.40 3.68
CA PRO A 146 20.24 0.35 4.81
C PRO A 146 20.02 1.75 5.39
N VAL A 147 18.77 2.06 5.72
CA VAL A 147 18.41 3.31 6.40
C VAL A 147 18.92 3.23 7.85
N ASN A 148 19.79 4.17 8.24
CA ASN A 148 20.21 4.36 9.65
C ASN A 148 19.07 4.89 10.52
#